data_AF-A0A952VP17-F1
#
_entry.id   AF-A0A952VP17-F1
#
_cell.length_a   1.000
_cell.length_b   1.000
_cell.length_c   1.000
_cell.angle_alpha   90.00
_cell.angle_beta   90.00
_cell.angle_gamma   90.00
#
_symmetry.space_group_name_H-M   'P 1'
#
loop_
_entity.id
_entity.type
_entity.pdbx_description
1 polymer ?
#
loop_
_entity_poly.entity_id
_entity_poly.type
_entity_poly.pdbx_seq_one_letter_code
_entity_poly.pdbx_strand_id
1 'polypeptide(L)'
;MHDATSEKLGVEISELPVFCPTKEQARTIFKVSLSDGSCNLRRHARDRMKQYGIDNNDILELGRTGIVLKEPEADIKTGEWLYRIESDKLGIKAQFVCISEHCTRIITVIKD
;
A
#
# COMPACT_ATOMS: atom_id res chain seq x y z
N MET A 1 -38.71 14.47 35.86
CA MET A 1 -37.80 15.62 35.85
C MET A 1 -36.53 15.12 35.18
N HIS A 2 -36.40 15.25 33.85
CA HIS A 2 -35.74 16.37 33.14
C HIS A 2 -34.36 16.67 33.75
N ASP A 3 -33.29 16.24 33.07
CA ASP A 3 -32.33 17.07 32.29
C ASP A 3 -31.28 17.73 33.24
N ALA A 4 -29.98 17.84 32.98
CA ALA A 4 -29.16 17.67 31.79
C ALA A 4 -27.66 17.77 32.17
N THR A 5 -26.79 17.29 31.27
CA THR A 5 -25.50 17.91 30.88
C THR A 5 -24.29 17.83 31.82
N SER A 6 -23.32 16.99 31.44
CA SER A 6 -22.07 17.53 30.87
C SER A 6 -21.29 16.48 30.11
N GLU A 7 -21.24 16.73 28.82
CA GLU A 7 -20.38 16.16 27.81
C GLU A 7 -18.90 16.21 28.24
N LYS A 8 -18.29 15.04 28.38
CA LYS A 8 -16.90 14.84 27.97
C LYS A 8 -16.84 13.54 27.20
N LEU A 9 -17.33 13.59 25.96
CA LEU A 9 -16.79 12.74 24.90
C LEU A 9 -15.34 13.19 24.71
N GLY A 10 -14.47 12.66 25.58
CA GLY A 10 -13.08 12.47 25.20
C GLY A 10 -13.14 11.71 23.89
N VAL A 11 -12.63 12.33 22.84
CA VAL A 11 -12.46 11.69 21.55
C VAL A 11 -11.62 10.45 21.81
N GLU A 12 -12.28 9.31 22.02
CA GLU A 12 -11.68 8.01 21.83
C GLU A 12 -11.21 8.07 20.39
N ILE A 13 -9.90 8.25 20.25
CA ILE A 13 -9.18 8.13 18.99
C ILE A 13 -9.68 6.80 18.46
N SER A 14 -10.56 6.87 17.47
CA SER A 14 -11.17 5.73 16.84
C SER A 14 -10.04 4.80 16.50
N GLU A 15 -9.91 3.75 17.31
CA GLU A 15 -9.03 2.63 17.04
C GLU A 15 -9.57 2.08 15.74
N LEU A 16 -9.03 2.60 14.62
CA LEU A 16 -9.12 1.94 13.35
C LEU A 16 -8.75 0.50 13.69
N PRO A 17 -9.63 -0.48 13.48
CA PRO A 17 -9.26 -1.85 13.72
C PRO A 17 -7.94 -2.04 12.97
N VAL A 18 -6.88 -2.36 13.71
CA VAL A 18 -5.54 -2.60 13.17
C VAL A 18 -5.66 -3.91 12.41
N PHE A 19 -6.36 -3.85 11.29
CA PHE A 19 -6.62 -4.94 10.41
C PHE A 19 -5.34 -5.11 9.62
N CYS A 20 -4.40 -5.86 10.19
CA CYS A 20 -3.23 -6.34 9.47
C CYS A 20 -3.77 -7.17 8.30
N PRO A 21 -3.71 -6.67 7.05
CA PRO A 21 -4.27 -7.40 5.92
C PRO A 21 -3.47 -8.70 5.75
N THR A 22 -4.14 -9.82 5.53
CA THR A 22 -3.43 -11.05 5.15
C THR A 22 -2.72 -10.87 3.81
N LYS A 23 -1.79 -11.77 3.46
CA LYS A 23 -1.09 -11.74 2.15
C LYS A 23 -2.06 -11.74 0.96
N GLU A 24 -3.17 -12.46 1.06
CA GLU A 24 -4.19 -12.51 0.01
C GLU A 24 -4.98 -11.21 -0.10
N GLN A 25 -5.29 -10.58 1.05
CA GLN A 25 -5.96 -9.29 1.08
C GLN A 25 -5.06 -8.17 0.56
N ALA A 26 -3.79 -8.16 0.97
CA ALA A 26 -2.76 -7.28 0.42
C ALA A 26 -2.69 -7.33 -1.11
N ARG A 27 -2.71 -8.54 -1.67
CA ARG A 27 -2.71 -8.74 -3.12
C ARG A 27 -4.00 -8.20 -3.76
N THR A 28 -5.14 -8.45 -3.14
CA THR A 28 -6.44 -7.99 -3.63
C THR A 28 -6.51 -6.46 -3.62
N ILE A 29 -6.12 -5.83 -2.52
CA ILE A 29 -6.05 -4.38 -2.36
C ILE A 29 -5.16 -3.78 -3.45
N PHE A 30 -3.93 -4.29 -3.61
CA PHE A 30 -3.01 -3.77 -4.63
C PHE A 30 -3.56 -3.89 -6.04
N LYS A 31 -4.17 -5.04 -6.38
CA LYS A 31 -4.80 -5.27 -7.68
C LYS A 31 -5.95 -4.29 -7.94
N VAL A 32 -6.80 -4.06 -6.94
CA VAL A 32 -7.94 -3.13 -7.04
C VAL A 32 -7.44 -1.69 -7.17
N SER A 33 -6.52 -1.25 -6.31
CA SER A 33 -5.98 0.12 -6.35
C SER A 33 -5.24 0.45 -7.66
N LEU A 34 -4.58 -0.54 -8.28
CA LEU A 34 -3.97 -0.37 -9.60
C LEU A 34 -5.00 -0.36 -10.74
N SER A 35 -6.11 -1.06 -10.58
CA SER A 35 -7.19 -1.13 -11.59
C SER A 35 -8.06 0.12 -11.56
N ASP A 36 -8.33 0.66 -10.36
CA ASP A 36 -9.22 1.80 -10.13
C ASP A 36 -8.51 3.16 -10.26
N GLY A 37 -7.18 3.16 -10.18
CA GLY A 37 -6.34 4.24 -10.67
C GLY A 37 -5.98 5.31 -9.64
N SER A 38 -4.76 5.21 -9.12
CA SER A 38 -3.77 6.30 -9.14
C SER A 38 -2.51 5.80 -8.43
N CYS A 39 -1.54 5.32 -9.21
CA CYS A 39 -0.26 4.92 -8.67
C CYS A 39 0.63 6.15 -8.49
N ASN A 40 0.72 6.63 -7.26
CA ASN A 40 1.61 7.74 -6.91
C ASN A 40 3.04 7.23 -6.77
N LEU A 41 3.85 7.40 -7.81
CA LEU A 41 5.28 7.08 -7.77
C LEU A 41 6.04 8.19 -7.03
N ARG A 42 6.71 7.85 -5.92
CA ARG A 42 7.70 8.75 -5.31
C ARG A 42 8.86 8.99 -6.28
N ARG A 43 9.54 10.13 -6.15
CA ARG A 43 10.73 10.46 -6.95
C ARG A 43 11.75 9.32 -6.95
N HIS A 44 12.03 8.75 -5.78
CA HIS A 44 12.97 7.62 -5.65
C HIS A 44 12.53 6.39 -6.47
N ALA A 45 11.26 5.98 -6.37
CA ALA A 45 10.72 4.89 -7.17
C ALA A 45 10.82 5.18 -8.67
N ARG A 46 10.49 6.41 -9.09
CA ARG A 46 10.57 6.81 -10.50
C ARG A 46 12.01 6.78 -11.04
N ASP A 47 12.97 7.24 -10.25
CA ASP A 47 14.38 7.24 -10.64
C ASP A 47 14.91 5.81 -10.76
N ARG A 48 14.53 4.91 -9.83
CA ARG A 48 14.84 3.47 -9.91
C ARG A 48 14.19 2.81 -11.11
N MET A 49 12.91 3.08 -11.37
CA MET A 49 12.20 2.55 -12.54
C MET A 49 12.93 2.94 -13.83
N LYS A 50 13.34 4.22 -13.97
CA LYS A 50 14.14 4.68 -15.11
C LYS A 50 15.49 3.98 -15.21
N GLN A 51 16.20 3.81 -14.08
CA GLN A 51 17.50 3.12 -14.06
C GLN A 51 17.40 1.66 -14.51
N TYR A 52 16.30 0.98 -14.15
CA TYR A 52 16.08 -0.44 -14.45
C TYR A 52 15.30 -0.70 -15.73
N GLY A 53 14.91 0.35 -16.46
CA GLY A 53 14.07 0.25 -17.65
C GLY A 53 12.68 -0.34 -17.35
N ILE A 54 12.16 -0.09 -16.15
CA ILE A 54 10.83 -0.53 -15.72
C ILE A 54 9.82 0.53 -16.11
N ASP A 55 8.79 0.13 -16.85
CA ASP A 55 7.70 1.01 -17.25
C ASP A 55 6.46 0.85 -16.36
N ASN A 56 5.40 1.59 -16.65
CA ASN A 56 4.15 1.46 -15.88
C ASN A 56 3.44 0.12 -16.15
N ASN A 57 3.63 -0.50 -17.32
CA ASN A 57 3.03 -1.80 -17.63
C ASN A 57 3.67 -2.91 -16.78
N ASP A 58 4.99 -2.85 -16.56
CA ASP A 58 5.70 -3.76 -15.66
C ASP A 58 5.15 -3.67 -14.23
N ILE A 59 4.83 -2.46 -13.75
CA ILE A 59 4.22 -2.25 -12.44
C ILE A 59 2.78 -2.78 -12.39
N LEU A 60 2.01 -2.61 -13.46
CA LEU A 60 0.67 -3.18 -13.57
C LEU A 60 0.72 -4.72 -13.64
N GLU A 61 1.69 -5.28 -14.36
CA GLU A 61 1.91 -6.73 -14.43
C GLU A 61 2.37 -7.29 -13.07
N LEU A 62 3.25 -6.57 -12.36
CA LEU A 62 3.63 -6.87 -10.98
C LEU A 62 2.40 -6.90 -10.07
N GLY A 63 1.46 -5.97 -10.22
CA GLY A 63 0.21 -5.99 -9.45
C GLY A 63 -0.73 -7.13 -9.77
N ARG A 64 -0.70 -7.65 -11.00
CA ARG A 64 -1.55 -8.76 -11.43
C ARG A 64 -0.97 -10.12 -11.05
N THR A 65 0.33 -10.28 -11.24
CA THR A 65 1.04 -11.57 -11.21
C THR A 65 1.98 -11.72 -10.01
N GLY A 66 2.34 -10.61 -9.35
CA GLY A 66 3.26 -10.62 -8.24
C GLY A 66 2.70 -11.29 -6.98
N ILE A 67 3.64 -11.73 -6.15
CA ILE A 67 3.44 -12.45 -4.91
C ILE A 67 3.81 -11.52 -3.76
N VAL A 68 2.93 -11.44 -2.77
CA VAL A 68 3.19 -10.67 -1.54
C VAL A 68 4.14 -11.49 -0.67
N LEU A 69 5.36 -11.00 -0.48
CA LEU A 69 6.45 -11.73 0.18
C LEU A 69 6.18 -11.96 1.67
N LYS A 70 5.68 -10.91 2.33
CA LYS A 70 5.38 -10.92 3.75
C LYS A 70 4.06 -10.22 4.04
N GLU A 71 3.51 -10.49 5.22
CA GLU A 71 2.37 -9.74 5.72
C GLU A 71 2.70 -8.24 5.76
N PRO A 72 1.73 -7.37 5.46
CA PRO A 72 1.92 -5.93 5.51
C PRO A 72 2.29 -5.51 6.94
N GLU A 73 3.24 -4.60 7.03
CA GLU A 73 3.68 -4.04 8.31
C GLU A 73 3.25 -2.59 8.38
N ALA A 74 2.89 -2.09 9.56
CA ALA A 74 2.65 -0.67 9.74
C ALA A 74 3.96 0.12 9.51
N ASP A 75 3.91 1.11 8.62
CA ASP A 75 5.00 2.04 8.40
C ASP A 75 5.12 2.96 9.62
N ILE A 76 6.25 2.86 10.32
CA ILE A 76 6.50 3.56 11.59
C ILE A 76 6.38 5.10 11.45
N LYS A 77 6.55 5.64 10.23
CA LYS A 77 6.53 7.09 10.00
C LYS A 77 5.15 7.64 9.67
N THR A 78 4.31 6.83 9.03
CA THR A 78 3.01 7.29 8.49
C THR A 78 1.82 6.59 9.12
N GLY A 79 2.01 5.46 9.80
CA GLY A 79 0.94 4.61 10.31
C GLY A 79 0.24 3.77 9.23
N GLU A 80 0.63 3.93 7.97
CA GLU A 80 0.03 3.26 6.82
C GLU A 80 0.59 1.84 6.64
N TRP A 81 -0.11 0.99 5.90
CA TRP A 81 0.35 -0.38 5.64
C TRP A 81 1.40 -0.43 4.53
N LEU A 82 2.58 -0.98 4.85
CA LEU A 82 3.68 -1.24 3.93
C LEU A 82 3.61 -2.66 3.39
N TYR A 83 3.44 -2.75 2.07
CA TYR A 83 3.34 -3.98 1.34
C TYR A 83 4.60 -4.23 0.50
N ARG A 84 4.98 -5.50 0.37
CA ARG A 84 6.13 -5.92 -0.44
C ARG A 84 5.70 -7.00 -1.40
N ILE A 85 5.85 -6.71 -2.68
CA ILE A 85 5.46 -7.60 -3.77
C ILE A 85 6.66 -7.88 -4.66
N GLU A 86 6.77 -9.12 -5.10
CA GLU A 86 7.80 -9.57 -6.02
C GLU A 86 7.15 -10.31 -7.20
N SER A 87 7.73 -10.19 -8.38
CA SER A 87 7.39 -11.05 -9.51
C SER A 87 8.65 -11.73 -10.01
N ASP A 88 8.74 -13.04 -9.79
CA ASP A 88 9.82 -13.88 -10.32
C ASP A 88 9.88 -13.81 -11.85
N LYS A 89 8.72 -13.67 -12.49
CA LYS A 89 8.62 -13.54 -13.95
C LYS A 89 9.29 -12.27 -14.47
N LEU A 90 9.17 -11.16 -13.74
CA LEU A 90 9.72 -9.87 -14.14
C LEU A 90 11.10 -9.60 -13.53
N GLY A 91 11.50 -10.36 -12.51
CA GLY A 91 12.67 -10.06 -11.67
C GLY A 91 12.52 -8.74 -10.92
N ILE A 92 11.29 -8.32 -10.60
CA ILE A 92 11.00 -7.02 -9.99
C ILE A 92 10.47 -7.21 -8.57
N LYS A 93 11.06 -6.49 -7.63
CA LYS A 93 10.60 -6.33 -6.25
C LYS A 93 10.14 -4.89 -6.05
N ALA A 94 8.92 -4.68 -5.59
CA ALA A 94 8.41 -3.34 -5.27
C ALA A 94 7.88 -3.25 -3.85
N GLN A 95 8.06 -2.07 -3.27
CA GLN A 95 7.46 -1.68 -2.00
C GLN A 95 6.44 -0.57 -2.23
N PHE A 96 5.24 -0.78 -1.72
CA PHE A 96 4.17 0.20 -1.84
C PHE A 96 3.42 0.37 -0.53
N VAL A 97 2.80 1.52 -0.37
CA VAL A 97 1.94 1.86 0.74
C VAL A 97 0.56 2.19 0.20
N CYS A 98 -0.46 1.59 0.79
CA CYS A 98 -1.85 1.93 0.51
C CYS A 98 -2.26 3.03 1.49
N ILE A 99 -2.63 4.21 0.97
CA ILE A 99 -3.00 5.38 1.78
C ILE A 99 -4.52 5.45 1.97
N SER A 100 -5.27 4.86 1.03
CA SER A 100 -6.72 4.69 1.08
C SER A 100 -7.12 3.53 0.15
N GLU A 101 -8.39 3.11 0.17
CA GLU A 101 -8.92 2.00 -0.66
C GLU A 101 -8.60 2.13 -2.16
N HIS A 102 -8.33 3.36 -2.63
CA HIS A 102 -8.13 3.69 -4.05
C HIS A 102 -6.77 4.33 -4.37
N CYS A 103 -5.90 4.58 -3.38
CA CYS A 103 -4.63 5.28 -3.60
C CYS A 103 -3.45 4.44 -3.14
N THR A 104 -2.70 3.91 -4.11
CA THR A 104 -1.42 3.25 -3.86
C THR A 104 -0.24 4.15 -4.18
N ARG A 105 0.71 4.24 -3.24
CA ARG A 105 1.96 4.96 -3.41
C ARG A 105 3.12 3.98 -3.47
N ILE A 106 3.83 3.95 -4.58
CA ILE A 106 5.05 3.13 -4.69
C ILE A 106 6.23 3.91 -4.13
N ILE A 107 6.88 3.31 -3.15
CA ILE A 107 8.01 3.90 -2.42
C ILE A 107 9.32 3.57 -3.14
N THR A 108 9.49 2.31 -3.53
CA THR A 108 10.74 1.79 -4.09
C THR A 108 10.44 0.66 -5.06
N VAL A 109 11.26 0.58 -6.11
CA VAL A 109 11.31 -0.54 -7.05
C VAL A 109 12.75 -1.00 -7.17
N ILE A 110 12.97 -2.30 -7.16
CA ILE A 110 14.26 -2.97 -7.28
C ILE A 110 14.11 -4.03 -8.38
N LYS A 111 15.09 -4.12 -9.26
CA LYS A 111 15.21 -5.21 -10.24
C LYS A 111 16.44 -6.04 -9.87
N ASP A 112 16.24 -7.36 -9.77
CA ASP A 112 17.32 -8.34 -9.57
C ASP A 112 18.01 -8.62 -10.91
#